data_AF-T0Y0Q5-F1
#
_entry.id   AF-T0Y0Q5-F1
#
_cell.length_a   1.000
_cell.length_b   1.000
_cell.length_c   1.000
_cell.angle_alpha   90.00
_cell.angle_beta   90.00
_cell.angle_gamma   90.00
#
_symmetry.space_group_name_H-M   'P 1'
#
loop_
_entity.id
_entity.type
_entity.pdbx_description
1 polymer ?
#
loop_
_entity_poly.entity_id
_entity_poly.type
_entity_poly.pdbx_seq_one_letter_code
_entity_poly.pdbx_strand_id
1 'polypeptide(L)' 'MKSFTKKDGTTPPPEDGGRNPTIMFKGETRSNDTHQSTTDLDARLYKKSEGDKSRLCYLGHALMENRNGLAVDV' A
#
# COMPACT_ATOMS: atom_id res chain seq x y z
N MET A 1 2.86 0.18 8.39
CA MET A 1 1.65 0.90 7.90
C MET A 1 1.51 2.33 8.42
N LYS A 2 2.34 2.79 9.36
CA LYS A 2 2.33 4.20 9.82
C LYS A 2 2.71 5.19 8.72
N SER A 3 3.53 4.76 7.77
CA SER A 3 3.92 5.56 6.60
C SER A 3 2.85 5.67 5.51
N PHE A 4 1.77 4.87 5.54
CA PHE A 4 0.74 4.87 4.48
C PHE A 4 -0.39 5.86 4.82
N THR A 5 -0.26 7.12 4.47
CA THR A 5 -1.17 8.18 4.92
C THR A 5 -2.13 8.62 3.83
N LYS A 6 -3.19 9.37 4.18
CA LYS A 6 -4.09 9.96 3.19
C LYS A 6 -3.34 10.93 2.29
N LYS A 7 -3.66 10.96 1.00
CA LYS A 7 -3.04 11.89 0.04
C LYS A 7 -3.44 13.34 0.28
N ASP A 8 -4.69 13.58 0.70
CA ASP A 8 -5.24 14.93 0.85
C ASP A 8 -4.72 15.70 2.07
N GLY A 9 -3.77 15.13 2.83
CA GLY A 9 -3.18 15.80 3.99
C GLY A 9 -4.11 15.92 5.21
N THR A 10 -5.38 15.52 5.10
CA THR A 10 -6.37 15.56 6.21
C THR A 10 -6.14 14.49 7.27
N THR A 11 -4.94 13.91 7.36
CA THR A 11 -4.62 13.03 8.48
C THR A 11 -4.34 13.93 9.68
N PRO A 12 -5.20 13.96 10.73
CA PRO A 12 -4.93 14.79 11.89
C PRO A 12 -3.56 14.40 12.46
N PRO A 13 -2.75 15.38 12.90
CA PRO A 13 -1.49 15.08 13.55
C PRO A 13 -1.77 14.15 14.74
N PRO A 14 -0.94 13.12 14.94
CA PRO A 14 -1.18 12.18 16.01
C PRO A 14 -1.25 12.89 17.36
N GLU A 15 -2.18 12.47 18.21
CA GLU A 15 -2.44 13.08 19.51
C GLU A 15 -1.22 12.96 20.46
N ASP A 16 -0.36 11.98 20.21
CA ASP A 16 0.85 11.71 20.95
C ASP A 16 2.09 12.11 20.12
N GLY A 17 2.76 13.20 20.51
CA GLY A 17 3.92 13.79 19.82
C GLY A 17 5.23 13.01 19.98
N GLY A 18 5.18 11.78 20.50
CA GLY A 18 6.33 10.90 20.67
C GLY A 18 6.85 10.30 19.35
N ARG A 19 8.03 9.67 19.39
CA ARG A 19 8.69 9.02 18.24
C ARG A 19 7.83 7.93 17.57
N ASN A 20 6.81 7.42 18.26
CA ASN A 20 5.94 6.35 17.78
C ASN A 20 4.45 6.71 18.00
N PRO A 21 3.90 7.65 17.22
CA PRO A 21 2.55 8.14 17.42
C PRO A 21 1.49 7.03 17.30
N THR A 22 0.48 7.08 18.16
CA THR A 22 -0.69 6.19 18.09
C THR A 22 -1.65 6.72 17.02
N ILE A 23 -1.67 6.05 15.87
CA ILE A 23 -2.61 6.36 14.79
C ILE A 23 -3.64 5.23 14.76
N MET A 24 -4.90 5.58 15.00
CA MET A 24 -6.00 4.63 14.97
C MET A 24 -6.45 4.43 13.53
N PHE A 25 -6.26 3.21 13.01
CA PHE A 25 -6.65 2.83 11.65
C PHE A 25 -7.94 1.99 11.62
N LYS A 26 -8.64 1.87 12.75
CA LYS A 26 -9.77 0.95 12.92
C LYS A 26 -11.06 1.63 12.45
N GLY A 27 -11.77 0.99 11.52
CA GLY A 27 -13.04 1.48 10.96
C GLY A 27 -12.91 2.28 9.65
N GLU A 28 -11.69 2.58 9.21
CA GLU A 28 -11.45 3.27 7.95
C GLU A 28 -10.93 2.32 6.86
N THR A 29 -11.55 2.37 5.69
CA THR A 29 -11.09 1.64 4.51
C THR A 29 -9.92 2.36 3.88
N ARG A 30 -8.77 1.68 3.80
CA ARG A 30 -7.56 2.21 3.17
C ARG A 30 -7.42 1.62 1.77
N SER A 31 -7.35 2.48 0.76
CA SER A 31 -7.15 2.10 -0.63
C SER A 31 -5.96 2.85 -1.24
N ASN A 32 -5.42 2.34 -2.35
CA ASN A 32 -4.36 3.03 -3.10
C ASN A 32 -4.84 4.36 -3.73
N ASP A 33 -6.16 4.54 -3.88
CA ASP A 33 -6.72 5.80 -4.40
C ASP A 33 -6.61 6.91 -3.36
N THR A 34 -6.97 6.58 -2.11
CA THR A 34 -7.09 7.52 -1.00
C THR A 34 -5.80 7.69 -0.19
N HIS A 35 -4.93 6.68 -0.18
CA HIS A 35 -3.73 6.64 0.64
C HIS A 35 -2.47 6.35 -0.19
N GLN A 36 -1.32 6.83 0.28
CA GLN A 36 -0.01 6.60 -0.32
C GLN A 36 1.07 6.46 0.76
N SER A 37 2.15 5.75 0.43
CA SER A 37 3.31 5.65 1.32
C SER A 37 4.15 6.94 1.25
N THR A 38 4.45 7.49 2.42
CA THR A 38 5.26 8.71 2.60
C THR A 38 6.75 8.46 2.45
N THR A 39 7.19 7.23 2.72
CA THR A 39 8.60 6.82 2.60
C THR A 39 8.97 6.42 1.18
N ASP A 40 7.97 6.04 0.38
CA ASP A 40 8.16 5.50 -0.95
C ASP A 40 6.84 5.61 -1.72
N LEU A 41 6.84 6.39 -2.80
CA LEU A 41 5.66 6.73 -3.57
C LEU A 41 5.20 5.61 -4.50
N ASP A 42 6.09 4.67 -4.84
CA ASP A 42 5.81 3.58 -5.78
C ASP A 42 5.29 2.32 -5.09
N ALA A 43 5.49 2.20 -3.76
CA ALA A 43 4.92 1.13 -2.97
C ALA A 43 3.39 1.23 -2.91
N ARG A 44 2.72 0.14 -3.32
CA ARG A 44 1.26 0.01 -3.30
C ARG A 44 0.80 -0.97 -2.24
N LEU A 45 -0.40 -0.74 -1.71
CA LEU A 45 -1.07 -1.67 -0.82
C LEU A 45 -1.64 -2.86 -1.62
N TYR A 46 -1.25 -4.08 -1.27
CA TYR A 46 -1.66 -5.31 -1.94
C TYR A 46 -1.97 -6.43 -0.94
N LYS A 47 -2.89 -7.32 -1.32
CA LYS A 47 -3.16 -8.61 -0.65
C LYS A 47 -3.32 -9.68 -1.72
N LYS A 48 -2.81 -10.90 -1.46
CA LYS A 48 -2.85 -12.00 -2.44
C LYS A 48 -4.25 -12.59 -2.62
N SER A 49 -5.00 -12.69 -1.53
CA SER A 49 -6.35 -13.24 -1.52
C SER A 49 -7.28 -12.42 -0.63
N GLU A 50 -8.58 -12.72 -0.67
CA GLU A 50 -9.52 -12.23 0.31
C GLU A 50 -9.22 -12.82 1.70
N GLY A 51 -9.26 -12.00 2.76
CA GLY A 51 -8.86 -12.39 4.11
C GLY A 51 -7.36 -12.29 4.40
N ASP A 52 -6.49 -12.26 3.39
CA ASP A 52 -5.06 -12.07 3.59
C ASP A 52 -4.71 -10.65 4.07
N LYS A 53 -3.65 -10.57 4.89
CA LYS A 53 -3.11 -9.30 5.39
C LYS A 53 -2.59 -8.48 4.22
N SER A 54 -3.03 -7.22 4.13
CA SER A 54 -2.47 -6.29 3.17
C SER A 54 -1.06 -5.83 3.58
N ARG A 55 -0.18 -5.66 2.59
CA ARG A 55 1.20 -5.21 2.76
C ARG A 55 1.54 -4.16 1.70
N LEU A 56 2.49 -3.29 2.01
CA LEU A 56 3.09 -2.42 1.02
C LEU A 56 4.10 -3.22 0.21
N CYS A 57 3.99 -3.19 -1.12
CA CYS A 57 4.91 -3.87 -2.01
C CYS A 57 5.01 -3.16 -3.35
N TYR A 58 6.07 -3.48 -4.09
CA TYR A 58 6.17 -3.19 -5.51
C TYR A 58 5.50 -4.31 -6.30
N LEU A 59 4.78 -3.94 -7.35
CA LEU A 59 4.09 -4.87 -8.25
C LEU A 59 4.78 -4.86 -9.60
N GLY A 60 5.50 -5.94 -9.92
CA GLY A 60 6.00 -6.22 -11.26
C GLY A 60 4.97 -7.02 -12.05
N HIS A 61 4.73 -6.65 -13.30
CA HIS A 61 3.83 -7.37 -14.20
C HIS A 61 4.67 -8.02 -15.30
N ALA A 62 4.35 -9.26 -15.65
CA ALA A 62 4.99 -9.96 -16.77
C ALA A 62 3.90 -10.61 -17.63
N LEU A 63 4.12 -10.61 -18.95
CA LEU A 63 3.27 -11.34 -19.89
C LEU A 63 3.88 -12.72 -20.16
N MET A 64 3.03 -13.74 -20.08
CA MET A 64 3.39 -15.13 -20.36
C MET A 64 2.68 -15.61 -21.63
N GLU A 65 3.45 -16.07 -22.61
CA GLU A 65 2.99 -16.76 -23.81
C GLU A 65 3.07 -18.27 -23.56
N ASN A 66 1.93 -18.93 -23.42
CA ASN A 66 1.86 -20.31 -22.91
C ASN A 66 2.17 -21.39 -23.95
N ARG A 67 2.15 -21.10 -25.26
CA ARG A 67 2.38 -22.11 -26.31
C ARG A 67 3.87 -22.44 -26.45
N ASN A 68 4.74 -21.44 -26.39
CA ASN A 68 6.19 -21.62 -26.50
C ASN A 68 6.92 -21.33 -25.19
N GLY A 69 6.19 -20.95 -24.13
CA GLY A 69 6.76 -20.74 -22.80
C GLY A 69 7.64 -19.49 -22.71
N LEU A 70 7.26 -18.42 -23.41
CA LEU A 70 8.00 -17.15 -23.39
C LEU A 70 7.45 -16.21 -22.32
N ALA A 71 8.35 -15.58 -21.57
CA ALA A 71 8.05 -14.53 -20.60
C ALA A 71 8.62 -13.21 -21.12
N VAL A 72 7.80 -12.16 -21.14
CA VAL A 72 8.22 -10.81 -21.58
C VAL A 72 7.84 -9.80 -20.51
N ASP A 73 8.75 -8.87 -20.24
CA ASP A 73 8.52 -7.73 -19.35
C ASP A 73 7.71 -6.64 -20.08
N VAL A 74 6.85 -5.92 -19.36
CA VAL A 74 5.96 -4.88 -19.93
C VAL A 74 6.33 -3.50 -19.43
#